data_AF-A0A534HNM9-F1
#
_entry.id   AF-A0A534HNM9-F1
#
_cell.length_a   1.000
_cell.length_b   1.000
_cell.length_c   1.000
_cell.angle_alpha   90.00
_cell.angle_beta   90.00
_cell.angle_gamma   90.00
#
_symmetry.space_group_name_H-M   'P 1'
#
loop_
_entity.id
_entity.type
_entity.pdbx_description
1 polymer ?
#
loop_
_entity_poly.entity_id
_entity_poly.type
_entity_poly.pdbx_seq_one_letter_code
_entity_poly.pdbx_strand_id
1 'polypeptide(L)' 'MTLLADLVRTSQRVGATAARLSKVRELASFLRALPPDEIETAAHYLSGEIPQGRIGIGYSTL' A
#
# COMPACT_ATOMS: atom_id res chain seq x y z
N MET A 1 11.56 -10.68 -1.33
CA MET A 1 10.69 -10.54 -2.50
C MET A 1 9.26 -10.90 -2.14
N THR A 2 8.48 -9.87 -1.80
CA THR A 2 7.06 -9.99 -1.43
C THR A 2 6.17 -9.99 -2.67
N LEU A 3 5.01 -10.65 -2.63
CA LEU A 3 4.07 -10.64 -3.75
C LEU A 3 3.22 -9.37 -3.74
N LEU A 4 2.96 -8.80 -4.92
CA LEU A 4 2.03 -7.67 -5.07
C LEU A 4 0.65 -7.98 -4.47
N ALA A 5 0.22 -9.24 -4.54
CA ALA A 5 -1.05 -9.70 -3.96
C ALA A 5 -1.13 -9.46 -2.45
N ASP A 6 -0.02 -9.51 -1.71
CA ASP A 6 0.00 -9.25 -0.26
C ASP A 6 -0.23 -7.77 0.06
N LEU A 7 0.35 -6.88 -0.74
CA LEU A 7 0.10 -5.45 -0.64
C LEU A 7 -1.36 -5.12 -0.96
N VAL A 8 -1.90 -5.68 -2.04
CA VAL A 8 -3.31 -5.50 -2.43
C VAL A 8 -4.26 -5.98 -1.33
N ARG A 9 -4.01 -7.16 -0.74
CA ARG A 9 -4.79 -7.67 0.39
C ARG A 9 -4.74 -6.73 1.59
N THR A 10 -3.56 -6.20 1.94
CA THR A 10 -3.41 -5.24 3.03
C THR A 10 -4.19 -3.95 2.76
N SER A 11 -4.10 -3.41 1.55
CA SER A 11 -4.88 -2.24 1.12
C SER A 11 -6.39 -2.47 1.26
N GLN A 12 -6.90 -3.62 0.80
CA GLN A 12 -8.30 -3.99 0.94
C GLN A 12 -8.73 -4.08 2.42
N ARG A 13 -7.94 -4.71 3.30
CA ARG A 13 -8.24 -4.79 4.74
C ARG A 13 -8.29 -3.41 5.40
N VAL A 14 -7.37 -2.53 5.04
CA VAL A 14 -7.35 -1.13 5.52
C VAL A 14 -8.56 -0.34 5.01
N GLY A 15 -8.96 -0.53 3.75
CA GLY A 15 -10.14 0.10 3.15
C GLY A 15 -11.46 -0.40 3.72
N ALA A 16 -11.53 -1.67 4.14
CA ALA A 16 -12.73 -2.30 4.68
C ALA A 16 -13.08 -1.90 6.13
N THR A 17 -12.22 -1.14 6.82
CA THR A 17 -12.44 -0.72 8.21
C THR A 17 -12.44 0.80 8.36
N ALA A 18 -13.27 1.34 9.25
CA ALA A 18 -13.24 2.76 9.64
C ALA A 18 -12.33 3.02 10.86
N ALA A 19 -11.98 1.98 11.62
CA ALA A 19 -11.26 2.11 12.88
C ALA A 19 -9.77 2.43 12.64
N ARG A 20 -9.34 3.65 12.98
CA ARG A 20 -7.96 4.13 12.78
C ARG A 20 -6.90 3.18 13.37
N LEU A 21 -7.12 2.69 14.59
CA LEU A 21 -6.18 1.74 15.22
C LEU A 21 -6.09 0.41 14.48
N SER A 22 -7.19 -0.06 13.89
CA SER A 22 -7.17 -1.29 13.07
C SER A 22 -6.28 -1.09 11.83
N LYS A 23 -6.45 0.05 11.14
CA LYS A 23 -5.60 0.43 10.00
C LYS A 23 -4.12 0.48 10.37
N VAL A 24 -3.79 1.14 11.49
CA VAL A 24 -2.41 1.25 11.96
C VAL A 24 -1.80 -0.13 12.24
N ARG A 25 -2.55 -1.04 12.86
CA ARG A 25 -2.08 -2.41 13.13
C ARG A 25 -1.81 -3.19 11.85
N GLU A 26 -2.73 -3.15 10.89
CA GLU A 26 -2.56 -3.81 9.59
C GLU A 26 -1.34 -3.29 8.83
N LEU A 27 -1.21 -1.96 8.71
CA LEU A 27 -0.07 -1.33 8.03
C LEU A 27 1.25 -1.67 8.75
N ALA A 28 1.29 -1.54 10.09
CA ALA A 28 2.50 -1.83 10.85
C ALA A 28 2.90 -3.31 10.77
N SER A 29 1.94 -4.23 10.80
CA SER A 29 2.19 -5.66 10.68
C SER A 29 2.78 -6.00 9.31
N PHE A 30 2.20 -5.45 8.24
CA PHE A 30 2.68 -5.67 6.89
C PHE A 30 4.08 -5.09 6.68
N LEU A 31 4.30 -3.81 7.01
CA LEU A 31 5.60 -3.15 6.81
C LEU A 31 6.74 -3.78 7.60
N ARG A 32 6.48 -4.31 8.81
CA ARG A 32 7.50 -5.02 9.62
C ARG A 32 7.93 -6.36 9.01
N ALA A 33 7.09 -6.98 8.18
CA ALA A 33 7.39 -8.26 7.55
C ALA A 33 8.16 -8.12 6.23
N LEU A 34 8.30 -6.89 5.71
CA LEU A 34 8.99 -6.64 4.46
C LEU A 34 10.51 -6.63 4.62
N PRO A 35 11.25 -7.05 3.58
CA PRO A 35 12.66 -6.71 3.42
C PRO A 35 12.85 -5.18 3.46
N PRO A 36 13.95 -4.67 4.07
CA PRO A 36 14.17 -3.23 4.24
C PRO A 36 14.11 -2.42 2.93
N ASP A 37 14.57 -3.00 1.83
CA ASP A 37 14.58 -2.41 0.49
C ASP A 37 13.19 -2.31 -0.16
N GLU A 38 12.20 -3.05 0.34
CA GLU A 38 10.83 -3.03 -0.17
C GLU A 38 9.92 -2.05 0.59
N ILE A 39 10.34 -1.57 1.77
CA ILE A 39 9.50 -0.76 2.68
C ILE A 39 9.06 0.56 2.04
N GLU A 40 10.00 1.31 1.46
CA GLU A 40 9.72 2.61 0.84
C GLU A 40 8.72 2.47 -0.31
N THR A 41 8.95 1.49 -1.19
CA THR A 41 8.07 1.21 -2.32
C THR A 41 6.67 0.82 -1.84
N ALA A 42 6.57 -0.07 -0.84
CA ALA A 42 5.28 -0.47 -0.28
C ALA A 42 4.53 0.71 0.37
N ALA A 43 5.24 1.61 1.06
CA ALA A 43 4.65 2.80 1.66
C ALA A 43 4.05 3.73 0.61
N HIS A 44 4.73 3.97 -0.52
CA HIS A 44 4.18 4.75 -1.64
C HIS A 44 2.88 4.14 -2.18
N TYR A 45 2.88 2.84 -2.51
CA TYR A 45 1.67 2.22 -3.05
C TYR A 45 0.50 2.25 -2.05
N LEU A 46 0.76 2.07 -0.75
CA LEU A 46 -0.27 2.12 0.29
C LEU A 46 -0.80 3.53 0.56
N SER A 47 -0.03 4.59 0.23
CA SER A 47 -0.50 5.97 0.28
C SER A 47 -1.24 6.40 -0.99
N GLY A 48 -1.33 5.54 -2.01
CA GLY A 48 -1.89 5.89 -3.32
C GLY A 48 -0.93 6.68 -4.20
N GLU A 49 0.36 6.66 -3.85
CA GLU A 49 1.43 7.25 -4.63
C GLU A 49 2.22 6.16 -5.36
N ILE A 50 3.04 6.57 -6.31
CA ILE A 50 4.00 5.69 -6.98
C ILE A 50 5.39 6.34 -6.96
N PRO A 51 6.48 5.56 -6.86
CA PRO A 51 7.84 6.10 -6.81
C PRO A 51 8.20 6.98 -8.02
N GLN A 52 7.54 6.74 -9.16
CA GLN A 52 7.76 7.46 -10.41
C GLN A 52 7.02 8.81 -10.48
N GLY A 53 6.17 9.13 -9.48
CA GLY A 53 5.34 10.33 -9.49
C GLY A 53 4.18 10.26 -10.50
N ARG A 54 3.79 11.39 -11.08
CA ARG A 54 2.63 11.43 -11.99
C ARG A 54 2.94 10.79 -13.34
N ILE A 55 2.15 9.78 -13.71
CA ILE A 55 2.24 9.07 -15.01
C ILE A 55 1.39 9.70 -16.13
N GLY A 56 0.53 10.67 -15.82
CA GLY A 56 -0.28 11.37 -16.83
C GLY A 56 -1.52 10.61 -17.33
N ILE A 57 -1.95 9.56 -16.62
CA ILE A 57 -3.19 8.82 -16.92
C ILE A 57 -4.35 9.41 -16.11
N GLY A 58 -5.40 9.85 -16.80
CA GLY A 58 -6.58 10.45 -16.20
C GLY A 58 -7.78 9.50 -16.19
N TYR A 59 -8.83 9.85 -15.45
CA TYR A 59 -10.05 9.04 -15.41
C TYR A 59 -10.72 8.89 -16.79
N SER A 60 -10.60 9.88 -17.68
CA SER A 60 -11.17 9.82 -19.04
C SER A 60 -10.49 8.80 -19.96
N THR A 61 -9.35 8.23 -19.54
CA THR A 61 -8.59 7.24 -20.32
C THR A 61 -8.68 5.82 -19.76
N LEU A 62 -9.42 5.63 -18.67
CA LEU A 62 -9.65 4.35 -17.98
C LEU A 62 -11.08 3.86 -18.25
#